data_AF-A0A8H5F4V7-F1
#
_entry.id   AF-A0A8H5F4V7-F1
#
_cell.length_a   1.000
_cell.length_b   1.000
_cell.length_c   1.000
_cell.angle_alpha   90.00
_cell.angle_beta   90.00
_cell.angle_gamma   90.00
#
_symmetry.space_group_name_H-M   'P 1'
#
loop_
_entity.id
_entity.type
_entity.pdbx_description
1 polymer ?
#
loop_
_entity_poly.entity_id
_entity_poly.type
_entity_poly.pdbx_seq_one_letter_code
_entity_poly.pdbx_strand_id
1 'polypeptide(L)'
;MSTMTLQSSPLTSLLDLGAVSVNADHAQSKLIVIHLYPRWQIISFHDGPTAPDAFQLFLQTPNNSSNIVEGSSVTDFISFINVVGDVFLGPRPHYTLPVISAIKAAANVTYTQALADNRSVNAVLVGVEPFHGMFQHSVPSAHPHSPDREVTPCNPFLTFDDTSDFRYFQGALRNLSQGIQTRAIEEGESKEDDLHYPNYSLEGTPLELMYGKSLPRLREIRAAVDRKNVMGLTGGWKL
;
A
#
# COMPACT_ATOMS: atom_id res chain seq x y z
N MET A 1 30.69 27.93 -25.96
CA MET A 1 30.49 26.52 -25.54
C MET A 1 31.15 26.34 -24.20
N SER A 2 30.36 26.15 -23.14
CA SER A 2 30.83 25.61 -21.86
C SER A 2 29.75 24.67 -21.35
N THR A 3 29.96 23.37 -21.51
CA THR A 3 29.08 22.33 -21.00
C THR A 3 29.30 22.24 -19.49
N MET A 4 28.37 22.76 -18.70
CA MET A 4 28.46 22.66 -17.24
C MET A 4 27.78 21.38 -16.79
N THR A 5 28.58 20.33 -16.58
CA THR A 5 28.10 19.07 -16.02
C THR A 5 27.67 19.31 -14.57
N LEU A 6 26.36 19.33 -14.33
CA LEU A 6 25.83 19.35 -12.97
C LEU A 6 26.20 18.03 -12.28
N GLN A 7 27.05 18.10 -11.26
CA GLN A 7 27.20 16.98 -10.32
C GLN A 7 25.84 16.76 -9.67
N SER A 8 25.30 15.56 -9.82
CA SER A 8 24.03 15.15 -9.21
C SER A 8 24.13 15.30 -7.69
N SER A 9 23.27 16.14 -7.12
CA SER A 9 23.05 16.17 -5.68
C SER A 9 22.50 14.81 -5.22
N PRO A 10 22.85 14.32 -4.02
CA PRO A 10 22.24 13.11 -3.46
C PRO A 10 20.70 13.21 -3.28
N LEU A 11 20.13 14.42 -3.39
CA LEU A 11 18.67 14.63 -3.41
C LEU A 11 18.05 14.42 -4.81
N THR A 12 18.80 14.66 -5.89
CA THR A 12 18.32 14.38 -7.25
C THR A 12 18.10 12.87 -7.43
N SER A 13 19.03 12.05 -6.93
CA SER A 13 18.85 10.60 -6.91
C SER A 13 17.72 10.16 -5.99
N LEU A 14 17.50 10.77 -4.81
CA LEU A 14 16.36 10.41 -3.95
C LEU A 14 15.00 10.65 -4.62
N LEU A 15 14.85 11.74 -5.39
CA LEU A 15 13.61 12.03 -6.11
C LEU A 15 13.41 11.11 -7.33
N ASP A 16 14.48 10.72 -8.03
CA ASP A 16 14.43 9.69 -9.07
C ASP A 16 14.19 8.27 -8.48
N LEU A 17 14.68 7.98 -7.28
CA LEU A 17 14.63 6.65 -6.64
C LEU A 17 13.37 6.41 -5.79
N GLY A 18 12.70 7.47 -5.31
CA GLY A 18 11.28 7.50 -4.94
C GLY A 18 10.91 6.96 -3.56
N ALA A 19 9.61 7.12 -3.26
CA ALA A 19 8.92 6.79 -2.00
C ALA A 19 9.77 6.88 -0.73
N VAL A 20 9.99 8.10 -0.27
CA VAL A 20 10.29 8.36 1.15
C VAL A 20 8.94 8.41 1.88
N SER A 21 8.87 7.83 3.07
CA SER A 21 7.90 8.24 4.08
C SER A 21 8.65 8.66 5.32
N VAL A 22 8.24 9.77 5.90
CA VAL A 22 8.63 10.15 7.24
C VAL A 22 7.34 10.35 8.01
N ASN A 23 7.05 9.42 8.92
CA ASN A 23 5.99 9.59 9.90
C ASN A 23 6.65 10.14 11.17
N ALA A 24 6.29 11.34 11.58
CA ALA A 24 6.82 11.94 12.80
C ALA A 24 5.88 11.63 13.97
N ASP A 25 6.29 10.66 14.79
CA ASP A 25 6.11 10.47 16.25
C ASP A 25 4.76 10.81 16.93
N HIS A 26 3.72 11.21 16.22
CA HIS A 26 2.47 11.71 16.76
C HIS A 26 1.27 11.08 16.05
N ALA A 27 0.37 10.46 16.84
CA ALA A 27 -0.83 9.74 16.40
C ALA A 27 -1.87 10.59 15.63
N GLN A 28 -1.60 11.88 15.43
CA GLN A 28 -2.43 12.86 14.72
C GLN A 28 -1.99 13.09 13.27
N SER A 29 -0.88 12.49 12.85
CA SER A 29 -0.29 12.66 11.51
C SER A 29 -0.55 11.46 10.60
N LYS A 30 -0.82 11.70 9.31
CA LYS A 30 -0.88 10.68 8.26
C LYS A 30 -0.16 11.17 7.01
N LEU A 31 0.62 10.29 6.39
CA LEU A 31 1.31 10.51 5.13
C LEU A 31 1.04 9.30 4.21
N ILE A 32 0.53 9.56 3.01
CA ILE A 32 0.27 8.55 1.98
C ILE A 32 1.04 8.98 0.74
N VAL A 33 1.84 8.07 0.19
CA VAL A 33 2.57 8.28 -1.07
C VAL A 33 2.04 7.31 -2.11
N ILE A 34 1.45 7.84 -3.17
CA ILE A 34 0.86 7.08 -4.26
C ILE A 34 1.75 7.23 -5.51
N HIS A 35 2.21 6.10 -6.04
CA HIS A 35 2.84 6.08 -7.37
C HIS A 35 1.78 5.79 -8.44
N LEU A 36 1.55 6.77 -9.31
CA LEU A 36 0.53 6.80 -10.37
C LEU A 36 1.25 6.88 -11.73
N TYR A 37 2.07 5.89 -12.11
CA TYR A 37 3.00 6.01 -13.25
C TYR A 37 2.33 6.66 -14.49
N PRO A 38 2.85 7.79 -15.02
CA PRO A 38 4.17 8.40 -14.80
C PRO A 38 4.23 9.51 -13.71
N ARG A 39 3.25 9.60 -12.81
CA ARG A 39 3.10 10.65 -11.78
C ARG A 39 3.34 10.13 -10.36
N TRP A 40 3.50 11.07 -9.43
CA TRP A 40 3.47 10.86 -7.99
C TRP A 40 2.39 11.74 -7.38
N GLN A 41 1.73 11.26 -6.32
CA GLN A 41 0.88 12.05 -5.46
C GLN A 41 1.28 11.81 -4.01
N ILE A 42 1.46 12.90 -3.27
CA ILE A 42 1.71 12.86 -1.83
C ILE A 42 0.49 13.48 -1.17
N ILE A 43 -0.10 12.77 -0.22
CA ILE A 43 -1.27 13.20 0.54
C ILE A 43 -0.87 13.20 2.01
N SER A 44 -0.83 14.39 2.60
CA SER A 44 -0.42 14.60 3.99
C SER A 44 -1.57 15.18 4.79
N PHE A 45 -1.73 14.72 6.03
CA PHE A 45 -2.71 15.22 6.98
C PHE A 45 -2.09 15.32 8.37
N HIS A 46 -2.42 16.36 9.12
CA HIS A 46 -2.01 16.54 10.50
C HIS A 46 -3.11 17.25 11.30
N ASP A 47 -3.63 16.58 12.33
CA ASP A 47 -4.62 17.13 13.26
C ASP A 47 -3.93 17.73 14.49
N GLY A 48 -3.31 18.90 14.32
CA GLY A 48 -2.58 19.56 15.40
C GLY A 48 -2.06 20.95 15.04
N PRO A 49 -1.56 21.71 16.02
CA PRO A 49 -1.20 23.12 15.87
C PRO A 49 0.11 23.35 15.09
N THR A 50 0.88 22.31 14.77
CA THR A 50 2.16 22.42 14.07
C THR A 50 2.44 21.15 13.29
N ALA A 51 2.30 21.23 11.96
CA ALA A 51 2.62 20.10 11.08
C ALA A 51 4.07 19.63 11.31
N PRO A 52 4.36 18.32 11.31
CA PRO A 52 5.65 17.84 11.77
C PRO A 52 6.76 18.15 10.76
N ASP A 53 8.00 18.34 11.24
CA ASP A 53 9.18 18.62 10.39
C ASP A 53 9.39 17.58 9.27
N ALA A 54 9.00 16.34 9.53
CA ALA A 54 8.91 15.25 8.56
C ALA A 54 8.21 15.62 7.24
N PHE A 55 7.16 16.45 7.30
CA PHE A 55 6.40 16.87 6.12
C PHE A 55 7.16 17.87 5.26
N GLN A 56 8.09 18.65 5.84
CA GLN A 56 8.80 19.71 5.13
C GLN A 56 9.63 19.18 3.95
N LEU A 57 10.22 17.99 4.09
CA LEU A 57 10.96 17.29 3.02
C LEU A 57 10.09 17.08 1.76
N PHE A 58 8.80 16.80 1.95
CA PHE A 58 7.84 16.59 0.87
C PHE A 58 7.28 17.92 0.33
N LEU A 59 6.96 18.87 1.20
CA LEU A 59 6.43 20.18 0.81
C LEU A 59 7.45 21.02 0.02
N GLN A 60 8.75 20.84 0.29
CA GLN A 60 9.85 21.51 -0.41
C GLN A 60 10.28 20.80 -1.71
N THR A 61 9.73 19.62 -2.00
CA THR A 61 10.03 18.89 -3.23
C THR A 61 9.40 19.57 -4.45
N PRO A 62 10.16 19.79 -5.56
CA PRO A 62 9.61 20.32 -6.80
C PRO A 62 8.43 19.48 -7.30
N ASN A 63 7.30 20.13 -7.55
CA ASN A 63 6.05 19.47 -7.94
C ASN A 63 5.37 20.21 -9.08
N ASN A 64 4.54 19.49 -9.84
CA ASN A 64 3.74 20.05 -10.93
C ASN A 64 2.44 20.72 -10.44
N SER A 65 2.08 20.49 -9.17
CA SER A 65 0.88 20.99 -8.51
C SER A 65 0.94 20.70 -7.02
N SER A 66 0.66 21.70 -6.18
CA SER A 66 0.52 21.58 -4.73
C SER A 66 -0.76 22.25 -4.27
N ASN A 67 -1.49 21.63 -3.34
CA ASN A 67 -2.55 22.30 -2.58
C ASN A 67 -2.31 22.04 -1.09
N ILE A 68 -1.84 23.06 -0.39
CA ILE A 68 -1.59 23.03 1.07
C ILE A 68 -2.70 23.87 1.70
N VAL A 69 -3.47 23.27 2.60
CA VAL A 69 -4.59 23.96 3.25
C VAL A 69 -4.47 23.77 4.77
N GLU A 70 -4.27 24.88 5.47
CA GLU A 70 -4.23 24.93 6.94
C GLU A 70 -5.63 25.20 7.51
N GLY A 71 -5.89 24.74 8.75
CA GLY A 71 -7.15 25.01 9.45
C GLY A 71 -8.42 24.39 8.86
N SER A 72 -8.30 23.47 7.90
CA SER A 72 -9.43 22.73 7.31
C SER A 72 -9.88 21.56 8.19
N SER A 73 -11.15 21.17 8.10
CA SER A 73 -11.64 19.98 8.80
C SER A 73 -11.22 18.68 8.10
N VAL A 74 -11.26 17.56 8.84
CA VAL A 74 -11.13 16.21 8.26
C VAL A 74 -12.15 15.97 7.13
N THR A 75 -13.35 16.54 7.24
CA THR A 75 -14.41 16.43 6.22
C THR A 75 -14.03 17.16 4.93
N ASP A 76 -13.42 18.35 5.04
CA ASP A 76 -12.93 19.11 3.88
C ASP A 76 -11.76 18.38 3.21
N PHE A 77 -10.85 17.82 4.01
CA PHE A 77 -9.75 16.99 3.54
C PHE A 77 -10.25 15.74 2.79
N ILE A 78 -11.22 15.00 3.33
CA ILE A 78 -11.84 13.84 2.65
C ILE A 78 -12.52 14.30 1.35
N SER A 79 -13.21 15.43 1.35
CA SER A 79 -13.87 15.99 0.15
C SER A 79 -12.87 16.45 -0.92
N PHE A 80 -11.65 16.85 -0.52
CA PHE A 80 -10.56 17.20 -1.41
C PHE A 80 -9.86 15.99 -2.03
N ILE A 81 -9.83 14.84 -1.34
CA ILE A 81 -9.29 13.57 -1.85
C ILE A 81 -10.24 12.98 -2.90
N ASN A 82 -10.21 13.55 -4.11
CA ASN A 82 -10.69 12.91 -5.33
C ASN A 82 -9.61 11.95 -5.86
N VAL A 83 -9.26 10.92 -5.06
CA VAL A 83 -8.43 9.81 -5.54
C VAL A 83 -9.32 8.88 -6.37
N VAL A 84 -8.93 8.66 -7.62
CA VAL A 84 -9.60 7.72 -8.50
C VAL A 84 -9.21 6.30 -8.07
N GLY A 85 -10.13 5.61 -7.40
CA GLY A 85 -10.02 4.20 -7.02
C GLY A 85 -9.87 3.96 -5.52
N ASP A 86 -10.63 2.98 -5.02
CA ASP A 86 -10.49 2.44 -3.67
C ASP A 86 -9.11 1.77 -3.47
N VAL A 87 -8.62 1.70 -2.22
CA VAL A 87 -7.22 1.36 -1.86
C VAL A 87 -7.13 0.00 -1.14
N PHE A 88 -6.09 -0.84 -1.36
CA PHE A 88 -6.05 -2.30 -1.06
C PHE A 88 -4.74 -2.94 -0.42
N LEU A 89 -4.42 -2.72 0.88
CA LEU A 89 -3.34 -3.28 1.79
C LEU A 89 -2.69 -4.69 1.56
N GLY A 90 -1.41 -4.82 1.98
CA GLY A 90 -0.63 -6.06 2.24
C GLY A 90 0.69 -5.85 3.04
N PRO A 91 1.11 -6.69 4.00
CA PRO A 91 2.02 -6.33 5.13
C PRO A 91 3.52 -6.09 4.82
N ARG A 92 4.14 -5.04 5.43
CA ARG A 92 5.61 -4.74 5.56
C ARG A 92 6.01 -3.78 6.70
N PRO A 93 7.02 -4.05 7.56
CA PRO A 93 7.45 -3.16 8.65
C PRO A 93 8.02 -1.82 8.14
N HIS A 94 9.03 -1.86 7.26
CA HIS A 94 9.61 -0.65 6.67
C HIS A 94 9.72 -0.71 5.15
N TYR A 95 9.99 0.46 4.56
CA TYR A 95 10.17 0.66 3.13
C TYR A 95 11.58 1.17 2.86
N THR A 96 12.53 0.25 2.68
CA THR A 96 13.91 0.58 2.32
C THR A 96 13.98 1.02 0.84
N LEU A 97 14.98 1.82 0.48
CA LEU A 97 15.23 2.21 -0.93
C LEU A 97 15.31 1.00 -1.89
N PRO A 98 15.95 -0.14 -1.51
CA PRO A 98 15.87 -1.39 -2.25
C PRO A 98 14.45 -1.92 -2.48
N VAL A 99 13.60 -2.00 -1.43
CA VAL A 99 12.20 -2.45 -1.54
C VAL A 99 11.41 -1.53 -2.46
N ILE A 100 11.55 -0.20 -2.32
CA ILE A 100 10.89 0.77 -3.20
C ILE A 100 11.34 0.65 -4.65
N SER A 101 12.63 0.46 -4.89
CA SER A 101 13.17 0.28 -6.24
C SER A 101 12.61 -0.98 -6.90
N ALA A 102 12.44 -2.07 -6.13
CA ALA A 102 11.81 -3.29 -6.62
C ALA A 102 10.31 -3.15 -6.89
N ILE A 103 9.57 -2.42 -6.05
CA ILE A 103 8.16 -2.07 -6.30
C ILE A 103 8.02 -1.35 -7.64
N LYS A 104 8.83 -0.31 -7.88
CA LYS A 104 8.83 0.44 -9.15
C LYS A 104 9.12 -0.47 -10.34
N ALA A 105 10.18 -1.27 -10.25
CA ALA A 105 10.59 -2.18 -11.31
C ALA A 105 9.49 -3.19 -11.62
N ALA A 106 8.89 -3.81 -10.61
CA ALA A 106 7.81 -4.78 -10.77
C ALA A 106 6.54 -4.15 -11.35
N ALA A 107 6.13 -2.96 -10.88
CA ALA A 107 4.98 -2.24 -11.43
C ALA A 107 5.18 -1.85 -12.90
N ASN A 108 6.36 -1.31 -13.24
CA ASN A 108 6.71 -0.95 -14.62
C ASN A 108 6.80 -2.17 -15.56
N VAL A 109 7.39 -3.29 -15.10
CA VAL A 109 7.42 -4.55 -15.85
C VAL A 109 6.00 -5.08 -16.06
N THR A 110 5.14 -5.04 -15.04
CA THR A 110 3.74 -5.49 -15.14
C THR A 110 2.97 -4.67 -16.18
N TYR A 111 3.14 -3.34 -16.19
CA TYR A 111 2.50 -2.44 -17.14
C TYR A 111 3.02 -2.63 -18.57
N THR A 112 4.34 -2.64 -18.76
CA THR A 112 4.96 -2.77 -20.10
C THR A 112 4.75 -4.16 -20.71
N GLN A 113 4.73 -5.22 -19.90
CA GLN A 113 4.37 -6.57 -20.35
C GLN A 113 2.90 -6.63 -20.81
N ALA A 114 1.98 -6.04 -20.06
CA ALA A 114 0.57 -5.98 -20.45
C ALA A 114 0.35 -5.21 -21.77
N LEU A 115 1.08 -4.11 -22.01
CA LEU A 115 1.08 -3.42 -23.30
C LEU A 115 1.65 -4.30 -24.43
N ALA A 116 2.77 -5.00 -24.18
CA ALA A 116 3.41 -5.88 -25.16
C ALA A 116 2.52 -7.07 -25.54
N ASP A 117 1.76 -7.61 -24.58
CA ASP A 117 0.78 -8.69 -24.77
C ASP A 117 -0.57 -8.19 -25.34
N ASN A 118 -0.65 -6.92 -25.76
CA ASN A 118 -1.83 -6.25 -26.30
C ASN A 118 -3.07 -6.38 -25.37
N ARG A 119 -2.87 -6.15 -24.08
CA ARG A 119 -3.90 -6.16 -23.03
C ARG A 119 -4.42 -4.76 -22.75
N SER A 120 -5.65 -4.66 -22.30
CA SER A 120 -6.36 -3.39 -22.10
C SER A 120 -5.93 -2.64 -20.83
N VAL A 121 -4.62 -2.55 -20.53
CA VAL A 121 -4.11 -1.96 -19.28
C VAL A 121 -4.22 -0.44 -19.30
N ASN A 122 -4.87 0.12 -18.28
CA ASN A 122 -4.96 1.57 -18.07
C ASN A 122 -3.82 2.03 -17.16
N ALA A 123 -3.63 1.35 -16.03
CA ALA A 123 -2.55 1.64 -15.09
C ALA A 123 -2.19 0.42 -14.22
N VAL A 124 -0.95 0.41 -13.72
CA VAL A 124 -0.49 -0.46 -12.63
C VAL A 124 0.06 0.46 -11.53
N LEU A 125 -0.38 0.23 -10.31
CA LEU A 125 -0.10 1.11 -9.18
C LEU A 125 0.29 0.27 -7.96
N VAL A 126 1.14 0.84 -7.11
CA VAL A 126 1.45 0.27 -5.81
C VAL A 126 1.35 1.35 -4.74
N GLY A 127 0.30 1.29 -3.92
CA GLY A 127 0.14 2.10 -2.73
C GLY A 127 1.07 1.60 -1.62
N VAL A 128 1.69 2.54 -0.90
CA VAL A 128 2.64 2.29 0.19
C VAL A 128 2.16 3.05 1.41
N GLU A 129 1.78 2.33 2.47
CA GLU A 129 1.12 2.88 3.66
C GLU A 129 1.88 2.54 4.95
N PRO A 130 3.01 3.22 5.23
CA PRO A 130 3.83 3.01 6.42
C PRO A 130 3.17 3.61 7.67
N PHE A 131 2.17 2.92 8.21
CA PHE A 131 1.54 3.24 9.47
C PHE A 131 2.48 2.93 10.64
N HIS A 132 3.15 3.94 11.17
CA HIS A 132 3.94 3.84 12.39
C HIS A 132 3.03 3.65 13.61
N GLY A 133 3.40 2.76 14.53
CA GLY A 133 2.72 2.59 15.80
C GLY A 133 1.35 1.88 15.71
N MET A 134 0.99 1.36 14.52
CA MET A 134 -0.35 0.84 14.26
C MET A 134 -0.75 -0.32 15.18
N PHE A 135 0.23 -1.02 15.76
CA PHE A 135 0.02 -2.16 16.65
C PHE A 135 0.42 -1.88 18.12
N GLN A 136 0.67 -0.62 18.50
CA GLN A 136 1.01 -0.26 19.89
C GLN A 136 -0.12 -0.51 20.90
N HIS A 137 -1.37 -0.62 20.44
CA HIS A 137 -2.56 -0.83 21.26
C HIS A 137 -3.25 -2.17 20.99
N SER A 138 -2.50 -3.15 20.48
CA SER A 138 -3.04 -4.43 20.06
C SER A 138 -3.56 -5.28 21.21
N VAL A 139 -4.77 -5.79 21.01
CA VAL A 139 -5.45 -6.75 21.87
C VAL A 139 -5.87 -7.98 21.05
N PRO A 140 -6.17 -9.13 21.69
CA PRO A 140 -6.70 -10.30 20.98
C PRO A 140 -7.92 -9.95 20.12
N SER A 141 -7.80 -10.18 18.81
CA SER A 141 -8.78 -9.75 17.81
C SER A 141 -8.83 -10.73 16.63
N ALA A 142 -9.76 -10.51 15.69
CA ALA A 142 -9.99 -11.39 14.54
C ALA A 142 -8.77 -11.48 13.60
N HIS A 143 -8.04 -10.38 13.42
CA HIS A 143 -6.78 -10.31 12.67
C HIS A 143 -5.64 -10.10 13.68
N PRO A 144 -4.95 -11.15 14.15
CA PRO A 144 -4.08 -11.08 15.31
C PRO A 144 -2.72 -10.47 14.97
N HIS A 145 -2.51 -9.22 15.35
CA HIS A 145 -1.28 -8.45 15.10
C HIS A 145 -0.55 -8.18 16.43
N SER A 146 0.80 -8.13 16.41
CA SER A 146 1.64 -7.97 17.60
C SER A 146 2.31 -6.60 17.61
N PRO A 147 2.44 -5.92 18.76
CA PRO A 147 3.25 -4.70 18.88
C PRO A 147 4.71 -4.93 18.42
N ASP A 148 5.26 -6.12 18.69
CA ASP A 148 6.64 -6.50 18.33
C ASP A 148 6.84 -6.82 16.84
N ARG A 149 5.77 -6.76 16.03
CA ARG A 149 5.77 -7.09 14.61
C ARG A 149 4.80 -6.16 13.88
N GLU A 150 5.15 -4.88 13.82
CA GLU A 150 4.48 -3.93 12.93
C GLU A 150 4.70 -4.37 11.48
N VAL A 151 3.60 -4.57 10.74
CA VAL A 151 3.63 -5.00 9.34
C VAL A 151 2.59 -4.18 8.59
N THR A 152 3.07 -3.10 8.00
CA THR A 152 2.28 -1.99 7.45
C THR A 152 1.92 -2.19 5.97
N PRO A 153 0.81 -1.66 5.49
CA PRO A 153 0.28 -2.08 4.20
C PRO A 153 0.94 -1.59 2.91
N CYS A 154 0.90 -2.44 1.89
CA CYS A 154 1.30 -2.26 0.51
C CYS A 154 0.19 -2.79 -0.41
N ASN A 155 -0.37 -1.91 -1.22
CA ASN A 155 -1.47 -2.17 -2.13
C ASN A 155 -0.96 -2.25 -3.58
N PRO A 156 -0.62 -3.42 -4.15
CA PRO A 156 -0.55 -3.56 -5.58
C PRO A 156 -1.98 -3.59 -6.16
N PHE A 157 -2.26 -2.75 -7.15
CA PHE A 157 -3.50 -2.82 -7.94
C PHE A 157 -3.27 -2.41 -9.39
N LEU A 158 -4.28 -2.66 -10.21
CA LEU A 158 -4.28 -2.34 -11.63
C LEU A 158 -5.69 -1.99 -12.09
N THR A 159 -5.79 -1.30 -13.21
CA THR A 159 -7.06 -0.96 -13.87
C THR A 159 -6.96 -1.29 -15.35
N PHE A 160 -8.08 -1.76 -15.92
CA PHE A 160 -8.16 -2.22 -17.31
C PHE A 160 -9.59 -2.14 -17.84
N ASP A 161 -9.74 -1.97 -19.16
CA ASP A 161 -11.05 -1.75 -19.80
C ASP A 161 -11.78 -3.05 -20.23
N ASP A 162 -11.07 -4.03 -20.79
CA ASP A 162 -11.68 -5.27 -21.28
C ASP A 162 -11.76 -6.34 -20.20
N THR A 163 -12.99 -6.65 -19.78
CA THR A 163 -13.30 -7.75 -18.86
C THR A 163 -12.79 -9.13 -19.33
N SER A 164 -12.52 -9.33 -20.63
CA SER A 164 -11.93 -10.57 -21.16
C SER A 164 -10.51 -10.82 -20.64
N ASP A 165 -9.77 -9.75 -20.32
CA ASP A 165 -8.41 -9.82 -19.75
C ASP A 165 -8.39 -10.12 -18.24
N PHE A 166 -9.55 -10.28 -17.57
CA PHE A 166 -9.63 -10.47 -16.12
C PHE A 166 -8.69 -11.57 -15.60
N ARG A 167 -8.59 -12.72 -16.29
CA ARG A 167 -7.70 -13.82 -15.87
C ARG A 167 -6.21 -13.51 -16.09
N TYR A 168 -5.87 -12.77 -17.14
CA TYR A 168 -4.50 -12.28 -17.35
C TYR A 168 -4.11 -11.34 -16.21
N PHE A 169 -4.93 -10.34 -15.93
CA PHE A 169 -4.65 -9.34 -14.90
C PHE A 169 -4.70 -9.90 -13.48
N GLN A 170 -5.57 -10.88 -13.19
CA GLN A 170 -5.53 -11.61 -11.92
C GLN A 170 -4.21 -12.36 -11.72
N GLY A 171 -3.63 -12.94 -12.78
CA GLY A 171 -2.30 -13.55 -12.74
C GLY A 171 -1.18 -12.53 -12.57
N ALA A 172 -1.21 -11.45 -13.36
CA ALA A 172 -0.25 -10.35 -13.29
C ALA A 172 -0.18 -9.73 -11.89
N LEU A 173 -1.34 -9.55 -11.24
CA LEU A 173 -1.42 -8.98 -9.89
C LEU A 173 -0.87 -9.90 -8.80
N ARG A 174 -1.07 -11.23 -8.92
CA ARG A 174 -0.43 -12.21 -8.04
C ARG A 174 1.10 -12.17 -8.18
N ASN A 175 1.60 -12.15 -9.41
CA ASN A 175 3.04 -12.10 -9.69
C ASN A 175 3.68 -10.81 -9.17
N LEU A 176 3.02 -9.66 -9.34
CA LEU A 176 3.44 -8.37 -8.79
C LEU A 176 3.52 -8.42 -7.26
N SER A 177 2.47 -8.92 -6.59
CA SER A 177 2.42 -9.06 -5.14
C SER A 177 3.53 -9.97 -4.61
N GLN A 178 3.72 -11.13 -5.25
CA GLN A 178 4.74 -12.11 -4.87
C GLN A 178 6.15 -11.56 -5.05
N GLY A 179 6.45 -10.92 -6.19
CA GLY A 179 7.79 -10.33 -6.42
C GLY A 179 8.13 -9.23 -5.41
N ILE A 180 7.15 -8.42 -5.01
CA ILE A 180 7.32 -7.41 -3.97
C ILE A 180 7.57 -8.06 -2.60
N GLN A 181 6.80 -9.10 -2.22
CA GLN A 181 6.99 -9.81 -0.95
C GLN A 181 8.33 -10.56 -0.91
N THR A 182 8.72 -11.24 -1.98
CA THR A 182 10.03 -11.92 -2.10
C THR A 182 11.16 -10.94 -1.83
N ARG A 183 11.16 -9.76 -2.47
CA ARG A 183 12.19 -8.76 -2.20
C ARG A 183 12.14 -8.23 -0.77
N ALA A 184 10.95 -8.03 -0.20
CA ALA A 184 10.82 -7.61 1.19
C ALA A 184 11.40 -8.64 2.16
N ILE A 185 11.23 -9.94 1.91
CA ILE A 185 11.85 -11.04 2.67
C ILE A 185 13.38 -10.98 2.53
N GLU A 186 13.92 -10.82 1.31
CA GLU A 186 15.37 -10.69 1.05
C GLU A 186 16.02 -9.53 1.84
N GLU A 187 15.29 -8.41 2.00
CA GLU A 187 15.73 -7.22 2.72
C GLU A 187 15.44 -7.29 4.24
N GLY A 188 14.84 -8.37 4.74
CA GLY A 188 14.44 -8.55 6.15
C GLY A 188 13.14 -7.86 6.57
N GLU A 189 12.49 -7.17 5.63
CA GLU A 189 11.26 -6.37 5.78
C GLU A 189 9.97 -7.15 5.50
N SER A 190 10.01 -8.49 5.47
CA SER A 190 8.81 -9.34 5.48
C SER A 190 9.17 -10.79 5.84
N LYS A 191 8.17 -11.65 5.95
CA LYS A 191 8.25 -13.11 6.08
C LYS A 191 7.17 -13.76 5.20
N GLU A 192 7.35 -15.03 4.92
CA GLU A 192 6.34 -15.86 4.24
C GLU A 192 5.05 -16.02 5.06
N ASP A 193 5.13 -15.91 6.39
CA ASP A 193 4.01 -16.06 7.34
C ASP A 193 3.46 -14.73 7.89
N ASP A 194 3.88 -13.58 7.35
CA ASP A 194 3.27 -12.28 7.70
C ASP A 194 1.79 -12.26 7.30
N LEU A 195 0.93 -11.74 8.19
CA LEU A 195 -0.51 -11.78 7.97
C LEU A 195 -0.98 -10.77 6.92
N HIS A 196 -1.49 -11.28 5.81
CA HIS A 196 -2.16 -10.54 4.77
C HIS A 196 -3.43 -9.87 5.33
N TYR A 197 -3.66 -8.60 4.97
CA TYR A 197 -4.83 -7.88 5.47
C TYR A 197 -6.12 -8.39 4.79
N PRO A 198 -7.15 -8.83 5.54
CA PRO A 198 -8.24 -9.59 4.95
C PRO A 198 -9.08 -8.82 3.92
N ASN A 199 -9.30 -7.51 4.08
CA ASN A 199 -10.16 -6.75 3.16
C ASN A 199 -9.60 -6.74 1.72
N TYR A 200 -8.29 -6.91 1.60
CA TYR A 200 -7.56 -6.56 0.39
C TYR A 200 -6.65 -7.70 -0.10
N SER A 201 -6.75 -8.87 0.54
CA SER A 201 -6.09 -10.10 0.11
C SER A 201 -6.67 -10.64 -1.20
N LEU A 202 -5.82 -11.18 -2.07
CA LEU A 202 -6.25 -11.71 -3.37
C LEU A 202 -7.04 -13.02 -3.24
N GLU A 203 -8.02 -13.25 -4.12
CA GLU A 203 -8.83 -14.49 -4.17
C GLU A 203 -7.95 -15.75 -4.06
N GLY A 204 -8.31 -16.66 -3.15
CA GLY A 204 -7.53 -17.87 -2.89
C GLY A 204 -6.32 -17.69 -1.96
N THR A 205 -6.13 -16.52 -1.35
CA THR A 205 -5.23 -16.37 -0.19
C THR A 205 -5.70 -17.31 0.94
N PRO A 206 -4.81 -18.15 1.52
CA PRO A 206 -5.13 -18.99 2.67
C PRO A 206 -5.68 -18.19 3.86
N LEU A 207 -6.70 -18.71 4.53
CA LEU A 207 -7.31 -18.06 5.69
C LEU A 207 -6.33 -17.93 6.86
N GLU A 208 -5.40 -18.87 6.94
CA GLU A 208 -4.30 -18.93 7.89
C GLU A 208 -3.37 -17.71 7.75
N LEU A 209 -3.13 -17.24 6.51
CA LEU A 209 -2.38 -16.00 6.24
C LEU A 209 -3.19 -14.73 6.51
N MET A 210 -4.51 -14.81 6.75
CA MET A 210 -5.33 -13.63 7.06
C MET A 210 -5.71 -13.50 8.53
N TYR A 211 -5.94 -14.64 9.19
CA TYR A 211 -6.48 -14.71 10.54
C TYR A 211 -5.57 -15.46 11.53
N GLY A 212 -4.53 -16.15 11.06
CA GLY A 212 -3.54 -16.85 11.88
C GLY A 212 -4.16 -17.67 13.02
N LYS A 213 -3.64 -17.47 14.23
CA LYS A 213 -4.12 -18.13 15.46
C LYS A 213 -5.58 -17.86 15.82
N SER A 214 -6.22 -16.83 15.26
CA SER A 214 -7.63 -16.51 15.52
C SER A 214 -8.60 -17.34 14.67
N LEU A 215 -8.13 -17.99 13.60
CA LEU A 215 -8.97 -18.75 12.66
C LEU A 215 -9.86 -19.83 13.30
N PRO A 216 -9.39 -20.68 14.24
CA PRO A 216 -10.26 -21.67 14.90
C PRO A 216 -11.43 -21.02 15.65
N ARG A 217 -11.17 -19.91 16.36
CA ARG A 217 -12.20 -19.18 17.10
C ARG A 217 -13.20 -18.48 16.17
N LEU A 218 -12.75 -17.99 15.01
CA LEU A 218 -13.63 -17.44 13.99
C LEU A 218 -14.56 -18.50 13.39
N ARG A 219 -14.06 -19.73 13.17
CA ARG A 219 -14.88 -20.89 12.76
C ARG A 219 -15.95 -21.25 13.80
N GLU A 220 -15.60 -21.28 15.09
CA GLU A 220 -16.57 -21.48 16.17
C GLU A 220 -17.66 -20.41 16.19
N ILE A 221 -17.28 -19.12 16.05
CA ILE A 221 -18.23 -18.00 16.02
C ILE A 221 -19.16 -18.10 14.80
N ARG A 222 -18.62 -18.40 13.62
CA ARG A 222 -19.43 -18.67 12.41
C ARG A 222 -20.42 -19.80 12.67
N ALA A 223 -19.98 -20.93 13.20
CA ALA A 223 -20.85 -22.08 13.48
C ALA A 223 -21.93 -21.77 14.53
N ALA A 224 -21.65 -20.91 15.51
CA ALA A 224 -22.61 -20.49 16.52
C ALA A 224 -23.68 -19.52 15.97
N VAL A 225 -23.26 -18.54 15.16
CA VAL A 225 -24.06 -17.39 14.70
C VAL A 225 -24.73 -17.64 13.34
N ASP A 226 -23.99 -18.13 12.34
CA ASP A 226 -24.49 -18.39 10.99
C ASP A 226 -24.68 -19.90 10.72
N ARG A 227 -25.46 -20.55 11.58
CA ARG A 227 -25.74 -22.00 11.52
C ARG A 227 -26.34 -22.48 10.19
N LYS A 228 -27.02 -21.59 9.47
CA LYS A 228 -27.67 -21.88 8.18
C LYS A 228 -26.81 -21.45 6.98
N ASN A 229 -25.59 -20.96 7.22
CA ASN A 229 -24.66 -20.54 6.19
C ASN A 229 -25.20 -19.43 5.26
N VAL A 230 -26.02 -18.52 5.79
CA VAL A 230 -26.63 -17.41 5.03
C VAL A 230 -25.56 -16.43 4.57
N MET A 231 -24.59 -16.08 5.42
CA MET A 231 -23.45 -15.24 5.05
C MET A 231 -22.46 -15.99 4.15
N GLY A 232 -22.47 -17.32 4.18
CA GLY A 232 -21.76 -18.13 3.19
C GLY A 232 -22.23 -17.93 1.75
N LEU A 233 -23.47 -17.46 1.53
CA LEU A 233 -24.03 -17.21 0.19
C LEU A 233 -23.61 -15.86 -0.43
N THR A 234 -23.00 -14.95 0.34
CA THR A 234 -22.53 -13.65 -0.18
C THR A 234 -21.13 -13.76 -0.80
N GLY A 235 -20.53 -12.64 -1.21
CA GLY A 235 -19.08 -12.58 -1.45
C GLY A 235 -18.25 -12.77 -0.16
N GLY A 236 -16.93 -12.62 -0.26
CA GLY A 236 -15.99 -12.62 0.87
C GLY A 236 -15.52 -14.00 1.34
N TRP A 237 -14.64 -14.01 2.35
CA TRP A 237 -13.93 -15.18 2.86
C TRP A 237 -14.83 -16.22 3.51
N LYS A 238 -14.52 -17.51 3.30
CA LYS A 238 -15.32 -18.65 3.75
C LYS A 238 -14.62 -19.38 4.90
N LEU A 239 -14.89 -18.96 6.14
CA LEU A 239 -14.22 -19.38 7.39
C LEU A 239 -14.35 -20.88 7.74
#